data_AF-A0A8B6FIU3-F1
#
_entry.id   AF-A0A8B6FIU3-F1
#
_cell.length_a   1.000
_cell.length_b   1.000
_cell.length_c   1.000
_cell.angle_alpha   90.00
_cell.angle_beta   90.00
_cell.angle_gamma   90.00
#
_symmetry.space_group_name_H-M   'P 1'
#
loop_
_entity.id
_entity.type
_entity.pdbx_description
1 polymer ?
#
loop_
_entity_poly.entity_id
_entity_poly.type
_entity_poly.pdbx_seq_one_letter_code
_entity_poly.pdbx_strand_id
1 'polypeptide(L)'
;MTLPHMSPTKKDVDKFMGSVRNFNSRETDVLMCSAMKSGTHWVHEIVSMLLHQTTEYNSHGELNDCNFECQTDWDRLEQWNSPRFLQTHLPLMYLPRKHVENGYKIIYLNRNPKDRAVSNFHFMHKKGVPVGSWNDFFDNFVLNGNYF
;
A
#
# COMPACT_ATOMS: atom_id res chain seq x y z
N MET A 1 10.94 -10.93 16.25
CA MET A 1 9.66 -10.42 15.70
C MET A 1 9.60 -10.90 14.26
N THR A 2 8.59 -11.68 13.90
CA THR A 2 8.45 -12.27 12.55
C THR A 2 7.94 -11.23 11.56
N LEU A 3 8.55 -11.19 10.37
CA LEU A 3 8.14 -10.32 9.28
C LEU A 3 6.68 -10.59 8.86
N PRO A 4 5.96 -9.59 8.32
CA PRO A 4 4.62 -9.81 7.81
C PRO A 4 4.69 -10.79 6.63
N HIS A 5 3.65 -11.64 6.50
CA HIS A 5 3.55 -12.56 5.37
C HIS A 5 3.38 -11.76 4.08
N MET A 6 4.44 -11.67 3.28
CA MET A 6 4.44 -10.90 2.03
C MET A 6 4.15 -11.76 0.80
N SER A 7 3.72 -11.11 -0.29
CA SER A 7 3.49 -11.78 -1.57
C SER A 7 4.73 -12.58 -2.01
N PRO A 8 4.58 -13.79 -2.59
CA PRO A 8 5.68 -14.60 -3.12
C PRO A 8 6.55 -13.91 -4.18
N THR A 9 6.12 -12.76 -4.68
CA THR A 9 6.77 -12.00 -5.74
C THR A 9 7.95 -11.14 -5.28
N LYS A 10 8.10 -10.84 -3.98
CA LYS A 10 9.28 -10.12 -3.46
C LYS A 10 10.37 -11.13 -3.08
N LYS A 11 11.41 -11.23 -3.91
CA LYS A 11 12.53 -12.18 -3.74
C LYS A 11 13.40 -11.91 -2.51
N ASP A 12 13.42 -10.68 -2.00
CA ASP A 12 14.23 -10.27 -0.85
C ASP A 12 13.40 -9.35 0.07
N VAL A 13 12.79 -9.98 1.08
CA VAL A 13 11.92 -9.31 2.05
C VAL A 13 12.73 -8.37 2.95
N ASP A 14 13.90 -8.79 3.43
CA ASP A 14 14.72 -7.99 4.35
C ASP A 14 15.22 -6.71 3.67
N LYS A 15 15.70 -6.81 2.42
CA LYS A 15 16.09 -5.64 1.63
C LYS A 15 14.91 -4.69 1.44
N PHE A 16 13.74 -5.20 1.07
CA PHE A 16 12.55 -4.37 0.92
C PHE A 16 12.17 -3.65 2.22
N MET A 17 12.14 -4.38 3.33
CA MET A 17 11.80 -3.79 4.63
C MET A 17 12.84 -2.76 5.07
N GLY A 18 14.12 -3.00 4.77
CA GLY A 18 15.20 -2.03 4.94
C GLY A 18 14.99 -0.76 4.11
N SER A 19 14.62 -0.89 2.84
CA SER A 19 14.31 0.25 1.96
C SER A 19 13.13 1.08 2.47
N VAL A 20 12.02 0.44 2.89
CA VAL A 20 10.87 1.14 3.46
C VAL A 20 11.27 1.85 4.76
N ARG A 21 11.95 1.14 5.67
CA ARG A 21 12.29 1.68 6.99
C ARG A 21 13.20 2.91 6.90
N ASN A 22 14.13 2.89 5.94
CA ASN A 22 15.11 3.94 5.69
C ASN A 22 14.66 4.96 4.63
N PHE A 23 13.43 4.86 4.11
CA PHE A 23 12.93 5.75 3.08
C PHE A 23 13.02 7.22 3.54
N ASN A 24 13.57 8.08 2.69
CA ASN A 24 13.84 9.47 3.04
C ASN A 24 12.56 10.32 2.89
N SER A 25 11.67 10.19 3.87
CA SER A 25 10.44 10.97 3.91
C SER A 25 10.70 12.48 4.04
N ARG A 26 9.86 13.27 3.39
CA ARG A 26 9.84 14.73 3.42
C ARG A 26 8.63 15.21 4.21
N GLU A 27 8.71 16.41 4.77
CA GLU A 27 7.63 17.01 5.56
C GLU A 27 6.32 17.16 4.76
N THR A 28 6.44 17.40 3.45
CA THR A 28 5.31 17.57 2.55
C THR A 28 4.80 16.25 1.96
N ASP A 29 5.41 15.10 2.27
CA ASP A 29 4.92 13.80 1.83
C ASP A 29 3.60 13.47 2.52
N VAL A 30 2.72 12.79 1.79
CA VAL A 30 1.48 12.21 2.30
C VAL A 30 1.55 10.71 2.13
N LEU A 31 1.52 9.97 3.24
CA LEU A 31 1.59 8.50 3.22
C LEU A 31 0.22 7.88 3.50
N MET A 32 -0.34 7.19 2.51
CA MET A 32 -1.55 6.40 2.68
C MET A 32 -1.21 4.98 3.13
N CYS A 33 -1.73 4.60 4.30
CA CYS A 33 -1.60 3.26 4.87
C CYS A 33 -2.95 2.58 4.82
N SER A 34 -3.02 1.41 4.19
CA SER A 34 -4.29 0.72 4.03
C SER A 34 -4.06 -0.73 3.75
N ALA A 35 -4.89 -1.60 4.29
CA ALA A 35 -4.82 -2.98 3.88
C ALA A 35 -5.41 -3.17 2.47
N MET A 36 -4.99 -4.20 1.75
CA MET A 36 -5.45 -4.43 0.37
C MET A 36 -6.98 -4.42 0.26
N LYS A 37 -7.46 -3.82 -0.84
CA LYS A 37 -8.88 -3.73 -1.23
C LYS A 37 -9.77 -2.84 -0.34
N SER A 38 -9.15 -1.94 0.42
CA SER A 38 -9.87 -0.96 1.26
C SER A 38 -10.36 0.30 0.52
N GLY A 39 -10.13 0.41 -0.79
CA GLY A 39 -10.49 1.59 -1.59
C GLY A 39 -9.30 2.47 -2.00
N THR A 40 -8.09 1.88 -2.08
CA THR A 40 -6.84 2.63 -2.36
C THR A 40 -6.88 3.46 -3.63
N HIS A 41 -7.44 2.94 -4.71
CA HIS A 41 -7.55 3.69 -5.96
C HIS A 41 -8.49 4.90 -5.79
N TRP A 42 -9.60 4.73 -5.07
CA TRP A 42 -10.55 5.82 -4.90
C TRP A 42 -9.95 6.98 -4.09
N VAL A 43 -9.32 6.67 -2.95
CA VAL A 43 -8.66 7.68 -2.14
C VAL A 43 -7.44 8.25 -2.86
N HIS A 44 -6.75 7.44 -3.69
CA HIS A 44 -5.64 7.95 -4.49
C HIS A 44 -6.08 9.08 -5.39
N GLU A 45 -7.16 8.88 -6.15
CA GLU A 45 -7.61 9.93 -7.05
C GLU A 45 -8.10 11.17 -6.33
N ILE A 46 -8.80 11.00 -5.21
CA ILE A 46 -9.21 12.14 -4.39
C ILE A 46 -7.99 12.95 -3.95
N VAL A 47 -6.96 12.29 -3.41
CA VAL A 47 -5.75 12.98 -2.93
C VAL A 47 -4.96 13.59 -4.09
N SER A 48 -4.83 12.88 -5.21
CA SER A 48 -4.17 13.36 -6.42
C SER A 48 -4.84 14.65 -6.94
N MET A 49 -6.17 14.62 -7.09
CA MET A 49 -6.98 15.79 -7.46
C MET A 49 -6.77 16.98 -6.52
N LEU A 50 -6.73 16.72 -5.20
CA LEU A 50 -6.49 17.76 -4.20
C LEU A 50 -5.08 18.35 -4.28
N LEU A 51 -4.05 17.53 -4.50
CA LEU A 51 -2.66 17.98 -4.60
C LEU A 51 -2.41 18.76 -5.91
N HIS A 52 -3.04 18.35 -7.01
CA HIS A 52 -2.93 18.99 -8.31
C HIS A 52 -3.94 20.13 -8.53
N GLN A 53 -4.85 20.35 -7.57
CA GLN A 53 -5.92 21.36 -7.65
C GLN A 53 -6.76 21.23 -8.94
N THR A 54 -7.13 20.00 -9.26
CA THR A 54 -7.89 19.65 -10.46
C THR A 54 -9.05 18.72 -10.12
N THR A 55 -10.07 18.71 -10.97
CA THR A 55 -11.17 17.73 -10.92
C THR A 55 -11.06 16.67 -12.01
N GLU A 56 -10.01 16.75 -12.83
CA GLU A 56 -9.78 15.83 -13.94
C GLU A 56 -9.29 14.48 -13.42
N TYR A 57 -9.93 13.40 -13.91
CA TYR A 57 -9.52 12.04 -13.60
C TYR A 57 -8.28 11.67 -14.41
N ASN A 58 -7.14 11.56 -13.74
CA ASN A 58 -5.88 11.16 -14.35
C ASN A 58 -5.60 9.68 -14.08
N SER A 59 -5.91 8.84 -15.07
CA SER A 59 -5.67 7.38 -15.01
C SER A 59 -4.19 6.94 -15.10
N HIS A 60 -3.23 7.82 -14.82
CA HIS A 60 -1.82 7.54 -15.09
C HIS A 60 -1.28 6.44 -14.18
N GLY A 61 -0.32 5.66 -14.70
CA GLY A 61 0.30 4.50 -14.04
C GLY A 61 1.07 4.80 -12.74
N GLU A 62 0.99 6.03 -12.23
CA GLU A 62 1.59 6.53 -11.00
C GLU A 62 1.14 5.76 -9.75
N LEU A 63 -0.05 5.15 -9.78
CA LEU A 63 -0.56 4.26 -8.73
C LEU A 63 0.42 3.14 -8.35
N ASN A 64 1.11 2.54 -9.33
CA ASN A 64 2.08 1.49 -9.04
C ASN A 64 3.41 2.08 -8.55
N ASP A 65 3.83 3.21 -9.13
CA ASP A 65 5.11 3.84 -8.78
C ASP A 65 5.07 4.48 -7.37
N CYS A 66 3.88 4.83 -6.87
CA CYS A 66 3.68 5.38 -5.52
C CYS A 66 3.55 4.32 -4.42
N ASN A 67 3.34 3.05 -4.78
CA ASN A 67 3.12 1.95 -3.83
C ASN A 67 4.45 1.25 -3.50
N PHE A 68 4.86 1.27 -2.23
CA PHE A 68 6.13 0.66 -1.78
C PHE A 68 6.23 -0.83 -2.17
N GLU A 69 5.14 -1.59 -2.06
CA GLU A 69 5.07 -3.00 -2.41
C GLU A 69 5.29 -3.25 -3.90
N CYS A 70 5.05 -2.26 -4.75
CA CYS A 70 5.30 -2.32 -6.19
C CYS A 70 6.66 -1.73 -6.58
N GLN A 71 7.38 -1.10 -5.65
CA GLN A 71 8.61 -0.40 -5.98
C GLN A 71 9.76 -1.36 -6.35
N THR A 72 10.37 -1.09 -7.50
CA THR A 72 11.57 -1.75 -8.02
C THR A 72 12.76 -0.79 -8.12
N ASP A 73 12.52 0.52 -8.15
CA ASP A 73 13.51 1.58 -8.27
C ASP A 73 13.22 2.71 -7.26
N TRP A 74 13.85 2.61 -6.10
CA TRP A 74 13.68 3.60 -5.01
C TRP A 74 14.30 4.95 -5.34
N ASP A 75 15.37 4.98 -6.15
CA ASP A 75 16.05 6.22 -6.53
C ASP A 75 15.15 7.08 -7.42
N ARG A 76 14.38 6.45 -8.32
CA ARG A 76 13.37 7.14 -9.12
C ARG A 76 12.28 7.79 -8.24
N LEU A 77 11.87 7.14 -7.16
CA LEU A 77 10.89 7.70 -6.22
C LEU A 77 11.46 8.91 -5.44
N GLU A 78 12.76 8.91 -5.18
CA GLU A 78 13.44 10.06 -4.58
C GLU A 78 13.58 11.24 -5.56
N GLN A 79 13.50 11.02 -6.86
CA GLN A 79 13.52 12.11 -7.86
C GLN A 79 12.16 12.80 -8.03
N TRP A 80 11.09 12.26 -7.45
CA TRP A 80 9.76 12.88 -7.56
C TRP A 80 9.73 14.26 -6.90
N ASN A 81 8.97 15.17 -7.50
CA ASN A 81 8.73 16.49 -6.95
C ASN A 81 7.84 16.41 -5.71
N SER A 82 8.06 17.30 -4.75
CA SER A 82 7.17 17.45 -3.60
C SER A 82 5.92 18.27 -3.96
N PRO A 83 4.77 18.04 -3.30
CA PRO A 83 4.50 16.97 -2.33
C PRO A 83 4.36 15.60 -3.01
N ARG A 84 4.95 14.55 -2.42
CA ARG A 84 4.78 13.17 -2.92
C ARG A 84 3.59 12.51 -2.23
N PHE A 85 2.74 11.86 -3.02
CA PHE A 85 1.74 10.97 -2.48
C PHE A 85 2.22 9.53 -2.57
N LEU A 86 2.31 8.86 -1.43
CA LEU A 86 2.93 7.55 -1.26
C LEU A 86 1.91 6.58 -0.66
N GLN A 87 2.06 5.28 -0.95
CA GLN A 87 1.12 4.26 -0.51
C GLN A 87 1.83 3.03 0.01
N THR A 88 1.21 2.38 1.00
CA THR A 88 1.63 1.05 1.43
C THR A 88 0.48 0.26 2.05
N HIS A 89 0.61 -1.06 1.95
CA HIS A 89 -0.17 -2.06 2.68
C HIS A 89 0.55 -2.59 3.91
N LEU A 90 1.69 -2.02 4.28
CA LEU A 90 2.41 -2.42 5.48
C LEU A 90 1.71 -1.95 6.76
N PRO A 91 1.69 -2.78 7.82
CA PRO A 91 1.28 -2.35 9.15
C PRO A 91 2.09 -1.16 9.67
N LEU A 92 1.49 -0.36 10.55
CA LEU A 92 2.06 0.89 11.09
C LEU A 92 3.50 0.73 11.62
N MET A 93 3.81 -0.41 12.25
CA MET A 93 5.13 -0.70 12.82
C MET A 93 6.27 -0.81 11.79
N TYR A 94 5.92 -0.98 10.52
CA TYR A 94 6.85 -1.16 9.41
C TYR A 94 6.96 0.05 8.48
N LEU A 95 6.27 1.15 8.79
CA LEU A 95 6.36 2.39 8.02
C LEU A 95 7.76 3.02 8.10
N PRO A 96 8.09 3.96 7.18
CA PRO A 96 9.33 4.70 7.23
C PRO A 96 9.54 5.38 8.59
N ARG A 97 10.68 5.08 9.23
CA ARG A 97 10.96 5.52 10.60
C ARG A 97 10.88 7.04 10.73
N LYS A 98 11.55 7.74 9.80
CA LYS A 98 11.59 9.20 9.73
C LYS A 98 10.19 9.81 9.62
N HIS A 99 9.29 9.19 8.84
CA HIS A 99 7.93 9.69 8.66
C HIS A 99 7.13 9.66 9.96
N VAL A 100 7.22 8.54 10.68
CA VAL A 100 6.51 8.33 11.95
C VAL A 100 7.10 9.19 13.07
N GLU A 101 8.42 9.21 13.22
CA GLU A 101 9.10 9.97 14.29
C GLU A 101 8.89 11.49 14.16
N ASN A 102 8.81 12.00 12.92
CA ASN A 102 8.60 13.43 12.67
C ASN A 102 7.11 13.83 12.60
N GLY A 103 6.17 12.89 12.77
CA GLY A 103 4.74 13.19 12.75
C GLY A 103 4.22 13.72 11.40
N TYR A 104 4.79 13.23 10.28
CA TYR A 104 4.33 13.61 8.94
C TYR A 104 2.94 13.02 8.63
N LYS A 105 2.32 13.50 7.56
CA LYS A 105 0.90 13.26 7.29
C LYS A 105 0.64 11.82 6.84
N ILE A 106 -0.15 11.11 7.63
CA ILE A 106 -0.62 9.75 7.32
C ILE A 106 -2.13 9.76 7.06
N ILE A 107 -2.55 9.14 5.96
CA ILE A 107 -3.95 8.80 5.68
C ILE A 107 -4.12 7.32 5.95
N TYR A 108 -4.83 6.96 7.01
CA TYR A 108 -5.18 5.57 7.28
C TYR A 108 -6.55 5.23 6.68
N LEU A 109 -6.59 4.26 5.77
CA LEU A 109 -7.81 3.83 5.09
C LEU A 109 -8.19 2.41 5.49
N ASN A 110 -9.41 2.26 6.01
CA ASN A 110 -9.98 0.99 6.39
C ASN A 110 -11.34 0.76 5.71
N ARG A 111 -11.69 -0.51 5.55
CA ARG A 111 -12.99 -0.97 5.02
C ARG A 111 -13.44 -2.18 5.81
N ASN A 112 -14.76 -2.37 5.91
CA ASN A 112 -15.34 -3.53 6.57
C ASN A 112 -14.62 -4.83 6.13
N PRO A 113 -14.10 -5.63 7.06
CA PRO A 113 -13.29 -6.81 6.72
C PRO A 113 -14.05 -7.85 5.91
N LYS A 114 -15.38 -7.95 6.07
CA LYS A 114 -16.22 -8.86 5.29
C LYS A 114 -16.25 -8.47 3.81
N ASP A 115 -16.43 -7.17 3.53
CA ASP A 115 -16.41 -6.66 2.16
C ASP A 115 -15.02 -6.77 1.53
N ARG A 116 -13.97 -6.56 2.34
CA ARG A 116 -12.59 -6.72 1.89
C ARG A 116 -12.28 -8.16 1.50
N ALA A 117 -12.75 -9.14 2.27
CA ALA A 117 -12.55 -10.55 1.94
C ALA A 117 -13.10 -10.86 0.53
N VAL A 118 -14.35 -10.49 0.27
CA VAL A 118 -14.99 -10.69 -1.05
C VAL A 118 -14.21 -9.98 -2.16
N SER A 119 -13.86 -8.71 -1.96
CA SER A 119 -13.13 -7.93 -2.96
C SER A 119 -11.72 -8.50 -3.24
N ASN A 120 -11.04 -9.02 -2.21
CA ASN A 120 -9.70 -9.56 -2.33
C ASN A 120 -9.70 -10.93 -3.01
N PHE A 121 -10.67 -11.79 -2.70
CA PHE A 121 -10.87 -13.07 -3.39
C PHE A 121 -11.01 -12.87 -4.91
N HIS A 122 -11.93 -12.00 -5.34
CA HIS A 122 -12.13 -11.74 -6.77
C HIS A 122 -10.92 -11.05 -7.42
N PHE A 123 -10.22 -10.18 -6.67
CA PHE A 123 -9.00 -9.54 -7.17
C PHE A 123 -7.87 -10.56 -7.41
N MET A 124 -7.64 -11.45 -6.45
CA MET A 124 -6.63 -12.51 -6.54
C MET A 124 -6.91 -13.43 -7.72
N HIS A 125 -8.16 -13.88 -7.87
CA HIS A 125 -8.61 -14.68 -9.03
C HIS A 125 -8.38 -13.95 -10.36
N LYS A 126 -8.78 -12.67 -10.46
CA LYS A 126 -8.53 -11.85 -11.67
C LYS A 126 -7.04 -11.70 -11.98
N LYS A 127 -6.17 -11.73 -10.97
CA LYS A 127 -4.71 -11.66 -11.11
C LYS A 127 -4.06 -13.03 -11.34
N GLY A 128 -4.84 -14.10 -11.44
CA GLY A 128 -4.33 -15.46 -11.63
C GLY A 128 -3.59 -16.02 -10.41
N VAL A 129 -3.79 -15.44 -9.23
CA VAL A 129 -3.21 -15.96 -7.98
C VAL A 129 -4.03 -17.16 -7.51
N PRO A 130 -3.42 -18.34 -7.32
CA PRO A 130 -4.14 -19.55 -6.92
C PRO A 130 -4.51 -19.47 -5.43
N VAL A 131 -5.70 -18.93 -5.14
CA VAL A 131 -6.20 -18.76 -3.76
C VAL A 131 -7.21 -19.84 -3.32
N GLY A 132 -7.44 -20.86 -4.16
CA GLY A 132 -8.37 -21.95 -3.86
C GLY A 132 -9.85 -21.54 -3.95
N SER A 133 -10.70 -22.29 -3.27
CA SER A 133 -12.14 -21.99 -3.18
C SER A 133 -12.41 -20.77 -2.29
N TRP A 134 -13.62 -20.24 -2.32
CA TRP A 134 -14.02 -19.15 -1.42
C TRP A 134 -13.85 -19.54 0.06
N ASN A 135 -14.20 -20.77 0.44
CA ASN A 135 -14.09 -21.23 1.83
C ASN A 135 -12.62 -21.29 2.26
N ASP A 136 -11.75 -21.88 1.44
CA ASP A 136 -10.31 -21.95 1.73
C ASP A 136 -9.72 -20.54 1.89
N PHE A 137 -10.05 -19.64 0.97
CA PHE A 137 -9.60 -18.25 1.03
C PHE A 137 -10.13 -17.53 2.26
N PHE A 138 -11.42 -17.67 2.57
CA PHE A 138 -12.08 -16.97 3.68
C PHE A 138 -11.52 -17.43 5.03
N ASP A 139 -11.35 -18.74 5.22
CA ASP A 139 -10.76 -19.30 6.44
C ASP A 139 -9.33 -18.78 6.62
N ASN A 140 -8.51 -18.79 5.55
CA ASN A 140 -7.17 -18.22 5.58
C ASN A 140 -7.15 -16.71 5.84
N PHE A 141 -8.11 -15.96 5.28
CA PHE A 141 -8.22 -14.51 5.47
C PHE A 141 -8.53 -14.17 6.92
N VAL A 142 -9.38 -14.96 7.58
CA VAL A 142 -9.75 -14.77 8.99
C VAL A 142 -8.62 -15.21 9.93
N LEU A 143 -8.03 -16.38 9.69
CA LEU A 143 -7.02 -16.97 10.58
C LEU A 143 -5.69 -16.21 10.55
N ASN A 144 -5.25 -15.75 9.39
CA ASN A 144 -3.95 -15.10 9.24
C ASN A 144 -3.97 -13.59 9.46
N GLY A 145 -5.13 -13.02 9.84
CA GLY A 145 -5.19 -11.63 10.26
C GLY A 145 -4.78 -10.63 9.19
N ASN A 146 -5.15 -10.87 7.91
CA ASN A 146 -4.89 -9.98 6.76
C ASN A 146 -5.68 -8.65 6.82
N TYR A 147 -5.92 -8.15 8.03
CA TYR A 147 -6.65 -6.94 8.33
C TYR A 147 -5.78 -5.70 8.18
N PHE A 148 -4.45 -5.84 8.12
CA PHE A 148 -3.47 -4.77 7.99
C PHE A 148 -2.37 -5.13 7.01
#